data_AF-A0A1S4A2W3-F1
#
_entry.id   AF-A0A1S4A2W3-F1
#
_cell.length_a   1.000
_cell.length_b   1.000
_cell.length_c   1.000
_cell.angle_alpha   90.00
_cell.angle_beta   90.00
_cell.angle_gamma   90.00
#
_symmetry.space_group_name_H-M   'P 1'
#
loop_
_entity.id
_entity.type
_entity.pdbx_description
1 polymer ?
#
loop_
_entity_poly.entity_id
_entity_poly.type
_entity_poly.pdbx_seq_one_letter_code
_entity_poly.pdbx_strand_id
1 'polypeptide(L)' 'MDCKHIYEKKAILQFIKSKTSRGQCPVAGCPKVLQAQRVLCDPFLLIEIDEVRSMSKQNAGPDAIEDFTTLDEED' A
#
# COMPACT_ATOMS: atom_id res chain seq x y z
N MET A 1 7.38 -19.77 -13.52
CA MET A 1 6.70 -18.45 -13.46
C MET A 1 6.22 -18.17 -12.05
N ASP A 2 6.56 -16.99 -11.52
CA ASP A 2 6.14 -16.49 -10.19
C ASP A 2 4.79 -15.77 -10.25
N CYS A 3 4.20 -15.48 -9.09
CA CYS A 3 3.02 -14.59 -8.99
C CYS A 3 3.46 -13.12 -8.96
N LYS A 4 2.55 -12.21 -9.33
CA LYS A 4 2.77 -10.75 -9.33
C LYS A 4 2.17 -10.04 -8.10
N HIS A 5 1.91 -10.77 -7.02
CA HIS A 5 1.33 -10.18 -5.81
C HIS A 5 2.32 -9.26 -5.11
N ILE A 6 1.80 -8.16 -4.57
CA ILE A 6 2.56 -7.12 -3.87
C ILE A 6 2.49 -7.37 -2.37
N TYR A 7 3.59 -7.12 -1.67
CA TYR A 7 3.68 -7.31 -0.22
C TYR A 7 4.49 -6.19 0.44
N GLU A 8 4.34 -6.02 1.74
CA GLU A 8 5.32 -5.28 2.54
C GLU A 8 6.62 -6.11 2.64
N LYS A 9 7.75 -5.46 2.35
CA LYS A 9 9.05 -6.12 2.17
C LYS A 9 9.53 -6.87 3.41
N LYS A 10 9.46 -6.26 4.59
CA LYS A 10 9.98 -6.88 5.83
C LYS A 10 9.11 -8.06 6.24
N ALA A 11 7.79 -7.88 6.21
CA ALA A 11 6.80 -8.89 6.55
C ALA A 11 6.92 -10.11 5.64
N ILE A 12 7.03 -9.92 4.33
CA ILE A 12 7.12 -11.06 3.41
C ILE A 12 8.43 -11.82 3.56
N LEU A 13 9.55 -11.12 3.76
CA LEU A 13 10.85 -11.76 4.00
C LEU A 13 10.87 -12.52 5.33
N GLN A 14 10.23 -11.99 6.37
CA GLN A 14 10.07 -12.69 7.65
C GLN A 14 9.16 -13.92 7.50
N PHE A 15 8.05 -13.78 6.78
CA PHE A 15 7.14 -14.89 6.48
C PHE A 15 7.86 -16.04 5.77
N ILE A 16 8.62 -15.75 4.71
CA ILE A 16 9.42 -16.75 3.96
C ILE A 16 10.45 -17.44 4.87
N LYS A 17 11.07 -16.71 5.80
CA LYS A 17 12.04 -17.27 6.76
C LYS A 17 11.41 -18.12 7.87
N SER A 18 10.12 -17.95 8.15
CA SER A 18 9.44 -18.66 9.23
C SER A 18 9.30 -20.16 8.92
N LYS A 19 9.53 -21.03 9.92
CA LYS A 19 9.41 -22.49 9.78
C LYS A 19 7.98 -22.97 9.51
N THR A 20 6.99 -22.13 9.82
CA THR A 20 5.56 -22.46 9.68
C THR A 20 5.08 -22.26 8.25
N SER A 21 5.66 -21.32 7.51
CA SER A 21 5.32 -21.15 6.10
C SER A 21 6.11 -22.17 5.27
N ARG A 22 5.44 -22.85 4.34
CA ARG A 22 6.14 -23.61 3.28
C ARG A 22 6.72 -22.68 2.20
N GLY A 23 6.84 -21.38 2.50
CA GLY A 23 7.09 -20.33 1.53
C GLY A 23 5.93 -20.11 0.54
N GLN A 24 4.77 -20.74 0.73
CA GLN A 24 3.61 -20.53 -0.17
C GLN A 24 3.16 -19.08 -0.13
N CYS A 25 2.80 -18.54 -1.30
CA CYS A 25 2.22 -17.22 -1.43
C CYS A 25 1.02 -17.10 -0.48
N PRO A 26 0.98 -16.06 0.39
CA PRO A 26 -0.08 -15.92 1.38
C PRO A 26 -1.42 -15.46 0.78
N VAL A 27 -1.44 -15.08 -0.51
CA VAL A 27 -2.68 -14.74 -1.21
C VAL A 27 -3.51 -16.00 -1.42
N ALA A 28 -4.76 -15.97 -0.95
CA ALA A 28 -5.69 -17.09 -1.03
C ALA A 28 -5.77 -17.65 -2.46
N GLY A 29 -5.69 -18.97 -2.59
CA GLY A 29 -5.76 -19.68 -3.88
C GLY A 29 -4.51 -19.56 -4.75
N CYS A 30 -3.47 -18.84 -4.35
CA CYS A 30 -2.22 -18.80 -5.12
C CYS A 30 -1.36 -20.05 -4.85
N PRO A 31 -1.07 -20.89 -5.87
CA PRO A 31 -0.28 -22.10 -5.66
C PRO A 31 1.23 -21.84 -5.65
N LYS A 32 1.67 -20.58 -5.80
CA LYS A 32 3.09 -20.24 -6.00
C LYS A 32 3.86 -20.29 -4.69
N VAL A 33 5.09 -20.78 -4.75
CA VAL A 33 6.04 -20.72 -3.63
C VAL A 33 6.99 -19.56 -3.86
N LEU A 34 7.10 -18.69 -2.86
CA LEU A 34 7.95 -17.52 -2.84
C LEU A 34 9.38 -17.90 -2.47
N GLN A 35 10.33 -17.22 -3.09
CA GLN A 35 11.75 -17.32 -2.78
C GLN A 35 12.27 -15.91 -2.46
N ALA A 36 13.02 -15.75 -1.37
CA ALA A 36 13.48 -14.44 -0.91
C ALA A 36 14.24 -13.65 -1.99
N GLN A 37 15.09 -14.34 -2.77
CA GLN A 37 15.86 -13.73 -3.87
C GLN A 37 15.02 -13.29 -5.07
N ARG A 38 13.75 -13.70 -5.13
CA ARG A 38 12.82 -13.40 -6.23
C ARG A 38 11.75 -12.37 -5.82
N VAL A 39 11.81 -11.88 -4.58
CA VAL A 39 11.01 -10.75 -4.11
C VAL A 39 11.75 -9.47 -4.51
N LEU A 40 11.16 -8.71 -5.43
CA LEU A 40 11.71 -7.45 -5.93
C LEU A 40 10.86 -6.28 -5.42
N CYS A 41 11.50 -5.15 -5.14
CA CYS A 41 10.79 -3.90 -4.88
C CYS A 41 10.34 -3.32 -6.22
N ASP A 42 9.07 -2.98 -6.31
CA ASP A 42 8.54 -2.21 -7.43
C ASP A 42 8.95 -0.73 -7.27
N PRO A 43 9.78 -0.17 -8.17
CA PRO A 43 10.21 1.22 -8.07
C PRO A 43 9.09 2.22 -8.35
N PHE A 44 8.10 1.86 -9.17
CA PHE A 44 6.97 2.73 -9.49
C PHE A 44 5.98 2.81 -8.33
N LEU A 45 5.73 1.70 -7.66
CA LEU A 45 4.85 1.67 -6.49
C LEU A 45 5.32 2.61 -5.37
N LEU A 46 6.63 2.80 -5.19
CA LEU A 46 7.16 3.74 -4.21
C LEU A 46 6.80 5.19 -4.55
N ILE A 47 6.81 5.54 -5.84
CA ILE A 47 6.43 6.86 -6.34
C ILE A 47 4.94 7.08 -6.13
N GLU A 48 4.11 6.12 -6.54
CA GLU A 48 2.65 6.19 -6.38
C GLU A 48 2.24 6.36 -4.89
N ILE A 49 2.90 5.64 -3.99
CA ILE A 49 2.68 5.78 -2.55
C ILE A 49 3.03 7.19 -2.06
N ASP A 50 4.14 7.76 -2.53
CA ASP A 50 4.59 9.10 -2.14
C ASP A 50 3.66 10.20 -2.67
N GLU A 51 3.20 10.07 -3.91
CA GLU A 51 2.22 10.96 -4.53
C GLU A 51 0.90 10.95 -3.76
N VAL A 52 0.35 9.78 -3.45
CA VAL A 52 -0.89 9.63 -2.69
C VAL A 52 -0.76 10.24 -1.29
N ARG A 53 0.38 10.04 -0.61
CA ARG A 53 0.65 10.64 0.70
C ARG A 53 0.76 12.16 0.64
N SER A 54 1.40 12.68 -0.40
CA SER A 54 1.56 14.13 -0.62
C SER A 54 0.21 14.80 -0.87
N MET A 55 -0.63 14.23 -1.73
CA MET A 55 -2.00 14.70 -1.96
C MET A 55 -2.85 14.62 -0.69
N SER A 56 -2.76 13.51 0.07
CA SER A 56 -3.50 13.38 1.34
C SER A 56 -3.10 14.46 2.35
N LYS A 57 -1.81 14.82 2.41
CA LYS A 57 -1.33 15.90 3.27
C LYS A 57 -1.84 17.27 2.83
N GLN A 58 -1.93 17.52 1.53
CA GLN A 58 -2.51 18.75 0.98
C GLN A 58 -4.01 18.86 1.30
N ASN A 59 -4.76 17.78 1.18
CA ASN A 59 -6.20 17.75 1.46
C ASN A 59 -6.57 17.70 2.95
N ALA A 60 -5.60 17.50 3.86
CA ALA A 60 -5.84 17.47 5.30
C ALA A 60 -5.61 18.83 5.99
N GLY A 61 -5.36 19.90 5.22
CA GLY A 61 -5.24 21.25 5.76
C GLY A 61 -6.57 21.80 6.29
N PRO A 62 -6.55 22.71 7.27
CA PRO A 62 -7.76 23.33 7.82
C PRO A 62 -8.60 24.10 6.78
N ASP A 63 -7.99 24.53 5.67
CA ASP A 63 -8.65 25.19 4.53
C ASP A 63 -9.37 24.22 3.57
N ALA A 64 -9.24 22.90 3.75
CA ALA A 64 -9.83 21.91 2.84
C ALA A 64 -11.31 21.59 3.13
N ILE A 65 -11.85 22.09 4.25
CA ILE A 65 -13.25 21.93 4.64
C ILE A 65 -13.93 23.28 4.46
N GLU A 66 -14.69 23.42 3.37
CA GLU A 66 -15.52 24.58 3.12
C GLU A 66 -16.77 24.53 4.02
N ASP A 67 -16.93 25.56 4.87
CA ASP A 67 -18.08 25.70 5.76
C ASP A 67 -19.24 26.33 5.00
N PHE A 68 -20.26 25.53 4.68
CA PHE A 68 -21.49 25.97 4.00
C PHE A 68 -22.60 26.40 4.96
N THR A 69 -22.30 26.56 6.26
CA THR A 69 -23.31 26.95 7.27
C THR A 69 -23.49 28.45 7.43
N THR A 70 -22.70 29.26 6.72
CA THR A 70 -22.95 30.70 6.61
C THR A 70 -24.20 30.92 5.76
N LEU A 71 -25.32 31.22 6.42
CA LEU A 71 -26.49 31.76 5.75
C LEU A 71 -26.09 33.11 5.17
N ASP A 72 -26.19 33.27 3.85
CA ASP A 72 -26.11 34.59 3.23
C ASP A 72 -27.19 35.46 3.89
N GLU A 73 -26.77 36.49 4.63
CA GLU A 73 -27.69 37.53 5.10
C GLU A 73 -28.18 38.27 3.85
N GLU A 74 -29.33 37.85 3.32
CA GLU A 74 -30.08 38.55 2.28
C GLU A 74 -30.51 39.94 2.81
N ASP A 75 -29.87 41.01 2.31
CA ASP A 75 -30.36 42.41 2.38
C ASP A 75 -31.48 42.67 1.35
#